data_AF-A0A101H2V4-F1
#
_entry.id   AF-A0A101H2V4-F1
#
_cell.length_a   1.000
_cell.length_b   1.000
_cell.length_c   1.000
_cell.angle_alpha   90.00
_cell.angle_beta   90.00
_cell.angle_gamma   90.00
#
_symmetry.space_group_name_H-M   'P 1'
#
loop_
_entity.id
_entity.type
_entity.pdbx_description
1 polymer ?
#
loop_
_entity_poly.entity_id
_entity_poly.type
_entity_poly.pdbx_seq_one_letter_code
_entity_poly.pdbx_strand_id
1 'polypeptide(L)' 'MGQTEHILIVEDSTTQAEYLRRILESEGYRVTVAGDGES' A
#
# COMPACT_ATOMS: atom_id res chain seq x y z
N MET A 1 -3.69 17.48 15.11
CA MET A 1 -3.96 17.19 13.69
C MET A 1 -3.30 15.84 13.42
N GLY A 2 -4.09 14.78 13.30
CA GLY A 2 -3.57 13.41 13.24
C GLY A 2 -2.87 13.17 11.91
N GLN A 3 -1.61 12.75 11.95
CA GLN A 3 -0.93 12.27 10.75
C GLN A 3 -1.57 10.94 10.36
N THR A 4 -2.05 10.82 9.13
CA THR A 4 -2.45 9.53 8.57
C THR A 4 -1.18 8.72 8.34
N GLU A 5 -1.05 7.60 9.04
CA GLU A 5 0.07 6.68 8.89
C GLU A 5 0.14 6.20 7.43
N HIS A 6 1.34 6.27 6.86
CA HIS A 6 1.60 5.90 5.46
C HIS A 6 2.27 4.54 5.39
N ILE A 7 1.75 3.67 4.53
CA ILE A 7 2.17 2.28 4.37
C ILE A 7 2.69 2.07 2.94
N LEU A 8 3.87 1.47 2.82
CA LEU A 8 4.41 0.98 1.55
C LEU A 8 4.19 -0.53 1.45
N ILE A 9 3.48 -0.97 0.43
CA ILE A 9 3.34 -2.37 0.05
C ILE A 9 4.44 -2.68 -0.96
N VAL A 10 5.27 -3.68 -0.67
CA VAL A 10 6.22 -4.25 -1.63
C VAL A 10 5.71 -5.63 -2.00
N GLU A 11 5.20 -5.78 -3.22
CA GLU A 11 4.52 -6.99 -3.68
C GLU A 11 4.63 -7.12 -5.20
N ASP A 12 5.14 -8.26 -5.68
CA ASP A 12 5.40 -8.50 -7.11
C ASP A 12 4.14 -8.80 -7.93
N SER A 13 3.07 -9.28 -7.28
CA SER A 13 1.78 -9.51 -7.93
C SER A 13 0.87 -8.31 -7.84
N THR A 14 0.58 -7.66 -8.97
CA THR A 14 -0.37 -6.54 -9.05
C THR A 14 -1.73 -6.87 -8.41
N THR A 15 -2.24 -8.08 -8.62
CA THR A 15 -3.54 -8.51 -8.07
C THR A 15 -3.52 -8.55 -6.54
N GLN A 16 -2.46 -9.09 -5.94
CA GLN A 16 -2.33 -9.18 -4.48
C GLN A 16 -2.09 -7.79 -3.86
N ALA A 17 -1.24 -6.98 -4.51
CA ALA A 17 -0.96 -5.62 -4.07
C ALA A 17 -2.24 -4.76 -4.02
N GLU A 18 -3.08 -4.85 -5.05
CA GLU A 18 -4.36 -4.13 -5.09
C GLU A 18 -5.36 -4.63 -4.03
N TYR A 19 -5.37 -5.93 -3.75
CA TYR A 19 -6.19 -6.49 -2.68
C TYR A 19 -5.79 -5.91 -1.32
N LEU A 20 -4.49 -5.90 -1.01
CA LEU A 20 -3.95 -5.33 0.22
C LEU A 20 -4.18 -3.82 0.31
N ARG A 21 -3.97 -3.09 -0.78
CA ARG A 21 -4.22 -1.64 -0.87
C ARG A 21 -5.65 -1.31 -0.47
N ARG A 22 -6.64 -2.02 -1.01
CA ARG A 22 -8.07 -1.77 -0.71
C ARG A 22 -8.41 -2.00 0.76
N ILE A 23 -7.84 -3.03 1.39
CA ILE A 23 -8.05 -3.29 2.82
C ILE A 23 -7.48 -2.14 3.64
N LEU A 24 -6.24 -1.74 3.38
CA LEU A 24 -5.56 -0.72 4.17
C LEU A 24 -6.15 0.69 3.96
N GLU A 25 -6.56 1.03 2.73
CA GLU A 25 -7.27 2.28 2.45
C GLU A 25 -8.65 2.32 3.13
N SER A 26 -9.36 1.17 3.21
CA SER A 26 -10.63 1.05 3.94
C SER A 26 -10.45 1.33 5.44
N GLU A 27 -9.31 0.98 6.01
CA GLU A 27 -8.96 1.26 7.42
C GLU A 27 -8.44 2.70 7.62
N GLY A 28 -8.38 3.52 6.57
CA GLY A 28 -8.01 4.93 6.64
C GLY A 28 -6.51 5.22 6.50
N TYR A 29 -5.70 4.23 6.13
CA TYR A 29 -4.28 4.43 5.86
C TYR A 29 -4.06 5.03 4.47
N ARG A 30 -2.97 5.78 4.33
CA ARG A 30 -2.44 6.13 3.00
C ARG A 30 -1.52 5.00 2.55
N VAL A 31 -1.67 4.58 1.30
CA VAL A 31 -0.93 3.42 0.79
C VAL A 31 -0.20 3.77 -0.50
N THR A 32 1.02 3.25 -0.63
CA THR A 32 1.78 3.23 -1.89
C THR A 32 2.18 1.79 -2.20
N VAL A 33 2.14 1.41 -3.47
CA VAL A 33 2.54 0.07 -3.94
C VAL A 33 3.84 0.21 -4.73
N ALA A 34 4.82 -0.64 -4.42
CA ALA A 34 6.01 -0.89 -5.22
C ALA A 34 5.97 -2.33 -5.72
N GLY A 35 5.99 -2.50 -7.05
CA GLY A 35 5.98 -3.82 -7.70
C GLY A 35 7.35 -4.48 -7.77
N ASP A 36 8.40 -3.69 -7.58
CA ASP A 36 9.79 -4.09 -7.63
C ASP A 36 10.66 -3.05 -6.91
N GLY A 37 11.93 -3.39 -6.69
CA GLY A 37 12.91 -2.45 -6.17
C GLY A 37 13.77 -1.92 -7.31
N GLU A 38 13.50 -0.71 -7.78
CA GLU A 38 14.47 0.04 -8.59
C GLU A 38 15.56 0.61 -7.66
N SER A 39 16.84 0.47 -8.08
CA SER A 39 18.02 1.02 -7.37
C SER A 39 18.19 2.52 -7.57
#